data_AF-A0A679IVR2-F1
#
_entry.id   AF-A0A679IVR2-F1
#
_cell.length_a   1.000
_cell.length_b   1.000
_cell.length_c   1.000
_cell.angle_alpha   90.00
_cell.angle_beta   90.00
_cell.angle_gamma   90.00
#
_symmetry.space_group_name_H-M   'P 1'
#
loop_
_entity.id
_entity.type
_entity.pdbx_description
1 polymer ?
#
loop_
_entity_poly.entity_id
_entity_poly.type
_entity_poly.pdbx_seq_one_letter_code
_entity_poly.pdbx_strand_id
1 'polypeptide(L)'
;MSLPSSNADYLQNPKPVYPAMSKRLGEQGKVVVRVLVGVDGLPKSAEVKRSSGFDRLDEAAVEYIMKCRFVPGKVNGVVQAMSYDAPVNYVLN
;
A
#
# COMPACT_ATOMS: atom_id res chain seq x y z
N MET A 1 12.58 -3.13 -17.70
CA MET A 1 11.93 -2.24 -16.72
C MET A 1 11.59 -3.08 -15.50
N SER A 2 11.89 -2.61 -14.30
CA SER A 2 11.47 -3.24 -13.04
C SER A 2 10.46 -2.33 -12.36
N LEU A 3 9.33 -2.90 -11.94
CA LEU A 3 8.29 -2.17 -11.23
C LEU A 3 8.66 -2.00 -9.75
N PRO A 4 8.11 -0.99 -9.06
CA PRO A 4 8.22 -0.92 -7.61
C PRO A 4 7.55 -2.13 -6.94
N SER A 5 7.99 -2.48 -5.74
CA SER A 5 7.29 -3.46 -4.90
C SER A 5 7.41 -3.12 -3.42
N SER A 6 6.37 -3.44 -2.65
CA SER A 6 6.39 -3.43 -1.17
C SER A 6 6.65 -4.82 -0.57
N ASN A 7 6.54 -5.88 -1.39
CA ASN A 7 6.79 -7.26 -1.00
C ASN A 7 8.29 -7.56 -1.12
N ALA A 8 9.06 -7.00 -0.19
CA ALA A 8 10.44 -7.38 0.01
C ALA A 8 10.66 -7.56 1.51
N ASP A 9 11.06 -8.77 1.90
CA ASP A 9 11.15 -9.19 3.31
C ASP A 9 12.08 -8.31 4.15
N TYR A 10 13.00 -7.58 3.51
CA TYR A 10 13.95 -6.68 4.14
C TYR A 10 13.44 -5.25 4.37
N LEU A 11 12.29 -4.85 3.82
CA LEU A 11 11.78 -3.47 3.94
C LEU A 11 11.19 -3.17 5.33
N GLN A 12 10.99 -4.19 6.18
CA GLN A 12 10.48 -4.06 7.55
C GLN A 12 9.24 -3.16 7.65
N ASN A 13 8.34 -3.27 6.68
CA ASN A 13 7.12 -2.49 6.65
C ASN A 13 6.25 -2.83 7.89
N PRO A 14 5.55 -1.84 8.47
CA PRO A 14 4.62 -2.10 9.55
C PRO A 14 3.51 -3.06 9.10
N LYS A 15 2.70 -3.56 10.04
CA LYS A 15 1.47 -4.26 9.66
C LYS A 15 0.36 -3.24 9.36
N PRO A 16 -0.56 -3.53 8.43
CA PRO A 16 -1.76 -2.71 8.24
C PRO A 16 -2.53 -2.57 9.56
N VAL A 17 -2.95 -1.36 9.89
CA VAL A 17 -3.79 -1.10 11.06
C VAL A 17 -5.22 -1.48 10.72
N TYR A 18 -5.82 -2.36 11.50
CA TYR A 18 -7.26 -2.65 11.41
C TYR A 18 -8.03 -1.63 12.26
N PRO A 19 -8.88 -0.77 11.66
CA PRO A 19 -9.70 0.17 12.43
C PRO A 19 -10.55 -0.55 13.47
N ALA A 20 -10.56 -0.03 14.70
CA ALA A 20 -11.26 -0.68 15.81
C ALA A 20 -12.76 -0.87 15.54
N MET A 21 -13.40 0.12 14.90
CA MET A 21 -14.82 0.03 14.56
C MET A 21 -15.10 -1.00 13.46
N SER A 22 -14.27 -1.05 12.41
CA SER A 22 -14.38 -2.05 11.36
C SER A 22 -14.16 -3.47 11.89
N LYS A 23 -13.22 -3.64 12.84
CA LYS A 23 -13.02 -4.91 13.54
C LYS A 23 -14.25 -5.31 14.36
N ARG A 24 -14.87 -4.38 15.09
CA ARG A 24 -16.10 -4.62 15.86
C ARG A 24 -17.30 -4.98 14.97
N LEU A 25 -17.40 -4.36 13.80
CA LEU A 25 -18.49 -4.57 12.84
C LEU A 25 -18.26 -5.76 11.89
N GLY A 26 -17.11 -6.44 11.98
CA GLY A 26 -16.81 -7.59 11.12
C GLY A 26 -16.48 -7.24 9.67
N GLU A 27 -16.17 -5.97 9.38
CA GLU A 27 -15.91 -5.49 8.01
C GLU A 27 -14.57 -6.00 7.50
N GLN A 28 -14.57 -6.78 6.43
CA GLN A 28 -13.39 -7.36 5.81
C GLN A 28 -13.34 -7.01 4.32
N GLY A 29 -12.16 -7.02 3.74
CA GLY A 29 -12.02 -6.75 2.31
C GLY A 29 -10.61 -6.47 1.86
N LYS A 30 -10.47 -6.24 0.56
CA LYS A 30 -9.20 -5.92 -0.08
C LYS A 30 -9.28 -4.52 -0.68
N VAL A 31 -8.36 -3.66 -0.25
CA VAL A 31 -8.14 -2.34 -0.85
C VAL A 31 -6.98 -2.47 -1.83
N VAL A 32 -7.08 -1.85 -3.00
CA VAL A 32 -5.94 -1.63 -3.89
C VAL A 32 -5.62 -0.15 -3.88
N VAL A 33 -4.43 0.19 -3.40
CA VAL A 33 -3.94 1.56 -3.32
C VAL A 33 -2.94 1.78 -4.43
N ARG A 34 -3.16 2.79 -5.26
CA ARG A 34 -2.16 3.27 -6.23
C ARG A 34 -1.23 4.23 -5.50
N VAL A 35 0.04 3.87 -5.43
CA VAL A 35 1.10 4.68 -4.82
C VAL A 35 2.09 5.14 -5.87
N LEU A 36 2.49 6.41 -5.83
CA LEU A 36 3.66 6.90 -6.56
C LEU A 36 4.90 6.66 -5.70
N VAL A 37 5.77 5.74 -6.11
CA VAL A 37 7.01 5.44 -5.40
C VAL A 37 8.12 6.32 -5.95
N GLY A 38 8.79 7.08 -5.08
CA GLY A 38 9.94 7.90 -5.43
C GLY A 38 11.20 7.08 -5.67
N VAL A 39 12.24 7.72 -6.21
CA VAL A 39 13.56 7.09 -6.43
C VAL A 39 14.26 6.66 -5.14
N ASP A 40 13.86 7.26 -4.02
CA ASP A 40 14.30 6.97 -2.65
C ASP A 40 13.54 5.78 -2.03
N GLY A 41 12.60 5.17 -2.76
CA GLY A 41 11.75 4.10 -2.26
C GLY A 41 10.66 4.56 -1.29
N LEU A 42 10.45 5.88 -1.17
CA LEU A 42 9.40 6.45 -0.32
C LEU A 42 8.15 6.79 -1.14
N PRO A 43 6.95 6.60 -0.58
CA PRO A 43 5.70 6.99 -1.22
C PRO A 43 5.63 8.52 -1.31
N LYS A 44 5.25 9.02 -2.48
CA LYS A 44 5.06 10.46 -2.75
C LYS A 44 3.58 10.85 -2.79
N SER A 45 2.72 9.93 -3.19
CA SER A 45 1.26 10.04 -3.10
C SER A 45 0.65 8.64 -3.03
N ALA A 46 -0.56 8.54 -2.48
CA ALA A 46 -1.33 7.31 -2.43
C ALA A 46 -2.83 7.62 -2.60
N GLU A 47 -3.51 6.85 -3.43
CA GLU A 47 -4.95 6.99 -3.70
C GLU A 47 -5.62 5.61 -3.81
N VAL A 48 -6.89 5.53 -3.44
CA VAL A 48 -7.66 4.29 -3.59
C VAL A 48 -7.94 4.05 -5.07
N LYS A 49 -7.38 2.96 -5.62
CA LYS A 49 -7.69 2.48 -6.97
C LYS A 49 -8.89 1.53 -6.96
N ARG A 50 -9.01 0.70 -5.92
CA ARG A 50 -10.15 -0.20 -5.70
C ARG A 50 -10.50 -0.23 -4.22
N SER A 51 -11.74 0.13 -3.92
CA SER A 51 -12.31 0.11 -2.58
C SER A 51 -12.52 -1.32 -2.06
N SER A 52 -12.42 -1.49 -0.75
CA SER A 52 -12.89 -2.68 -0.03
C SER A 52 -14.42 -2.77 0.10
N GLY A 53 -15.14 -1.68 -0.16
CA GLY A 53 -16.55 -1.49 0.17
C GLY A 53 -16.80 -0.82 1.51
N PHE A 54 -15.74 -0.50 2.28
CA PHE A 54 -15.83 0.16 3.58
C PHE A 54 -14.83 1.32 3.68
N ASP A 55 -15.33 2.56 3.77
CA ASP A 55 -14.50 3.77 3.78
C ASP A 55 -13.40 3.75 4.84
N ARG A 56 -13.69 3.23 6.04
CA ARG A 56 -12.71 3.12 7.13
C ARG A 56 -11.51 2.22 6.78
N LEU A 57 -11.74 1.13 6.06
CA LEU A 57 -10.67 0.24 5.63
C LEU A 57 -9.85 0.87 4.51
N ASP A 58 -10.52 1.62 3.63
CA ASP A 58 -9.91 2.35 2.53
C ASP A 58 -8.98 3.46 3.02
N GLU A 59 -9.45 4.30 3.94
CA GLU A 59 -8.66 5.35 4.61
C GLU A 59 -7.45 4.75 5.31
N ALA A 60 -7.66 3.69 6.12
CA ALA A 60 -6.58 3.01 6.83
C ALA A 60 -5.54 2.41 5.88
N ALA A 61 -5.96 1.92 4.71
CA ALA A 61 -5.03 1.37 3.71
C ALA A 61 -4.16 2.46 3.07
N VAL A 62 -4.73 3.62 2.76
CA VAL A 62 -3.96 4.77 2.23
C VAL A 62 -2.93 5.24 3.26
N GLU A 63 -3.34 5.43 4.51
CA GLU A 63 -2.42 5.82 5.59
C GLU A 63 -1.30 4.79 5.80
N TYR A 64 -1.65 3.51 5.77
CA TYR A 64 -0.68 2.42 5.90
C TYR A 64 0.36 2.45 4.77
N ILE A 65 -0.09 2.60 3.52
CA ILE A 65 0.79 2.64 2.34
C ILE A 65 1.73 3.85 2.38
N MET A 66 1.25 5.01 2.84
CA MET A 66 2.09 6.20 3.03
C MET A 66 3.19 6.03 4.09
N LYS A 67 3.07 5.03 4.99
CA LYS A 67 4.07 4.69 6.01
C LYS A 67 5.02 3.56 5.57
N CYS A 68 4.76 2.93 4.43
CA CYS A 68 5.57 1.84 3.90
C CYS A 68 6.80 2.36 3.15
N ARG A 69 7.83 1.51 3.06
CA ARG A 69 8.95 1.60 2.13
C ARG A 69 8.72 0.65 0.97
N PHE A 70 9.34 0.98 -0.17
CA PHE A 70 9.23 0.25 -1.42
C PHE A 70 10.62 0.09 -2.06
N VAL A 71 10.79 -0.97 -2.83
CA VAL A 71 11.85 -1.01 -3.85
C VAL A 71 11.42 -0.06 -4.97
N PRO A 72 12.24 0.93 -5.35
CA PRO A 72 11.85 1.86 -6.41
C PRO A 72 11.93 1.18 -7.79
N GLY A 73 11.13 1.69 -8.74
CA GLY A 73 11.15 1.21 -10.11
C GLY A 73 12.45 1.54 -10.84
N LYS A 74 12.79 0.78 -11.88
CA LYS A 74 13.92 1.06 -12.76
C LYS A 74 13.55 0.97 -14.23
N VAL A 75 14.07 1.89 -15.03
CA VAL A 75 14.02 1.87 -16.50
C VAL A 75 15.45 1.81 -17.01
N ASN A 76 15.78 0.78 -17.80
CA ASN A 76 17.14 0.55 -18.31
C ASN A 76 18.23 0.56 -17.23
N GLY A 77 17.92 0.02 -16.04
CA GLY A 77 18.84 -0.03 -14.90
C GLY A 77 18.89 1.25 -14.05
N VAL A 78 18.32 2.36 -14.53
CA VAL A 78 18.27 3.64 -13.83
C VAL A 78 17.00 3.71 -12.97
N VAL A 79 17.16 4.07 -11.70
CA VAL A 79 16.04 4.22 -10.77
C VAL A 79 15.16 5.40 -11.19
N GLN A 80 13.85 5.19 -11.23
CA GLN A 80 12.87 6.21 -11.60
C GLN A 80 11.63 6.14 -10.72
N ALA A 81 11.05 7.31 -10.44
CA ALA A 81 9.76 7.37 -9.76
C ALA A 81 8.67 6.72 -10.62
N MET A 82 7.84 5.87 -10.03
CA MET A 82 6.89 5.05 -10.77
C MET A 82 5.68 4.67 -9.91
N SER A 83 4.50 4.61 -10.54
CA SER A 83 3.29 4.17 -9.86
C SER A 83 3.26 2.65 -9.68
N TYR A 84 2.75 2.20 -8.54
CA TYR A 84 2.54 0.79 -8.20
C TYR A 84 1.18 0.61 -7.53
N ASP A 85 0.47 -0.46 -7.89
CA ASP A 85 -0.82 -0.80 -7.31
C ASP A 85 -0.62 -1.83 -6.18
N ALA A 86 -0.57 -1.34 -4.94
CA ALA A 86 -0.30 -2.14 -3.75
C ALA A 86 -1.61 -2.70 -3.14
N PRO A 87 -1.75 -4.02 -2.97
CA PRO A 87 -2.90 -4.60 -2.28
C PRO A 87 -2.73 -4.56 -0.76
N VAL A 88 -3.80 -4.20 -0.04
CA VAL A 88 -3.93 -4.30 1.41
C VAL A 88 -5.13 -5.18 1.73
N ASN A 89 -4.91 -6.28 2.47
CA ASN A 89 -5.96 -7.24 2.81
C ASN A 89 -6.31 -7.12 4.30
N TYR A 90 -7.60 -6.91 4.59
CA TYR A 90 -8.15 -6.96 5.94
C TYR A 90 -8.96 -8.24 6.10
N VAL A 91 -8.45 -9.14 6.95
CA VAL A 91 -9.06 -10.44 7.24
C VAL A 91 -9.11 -10.61 8.76
N LEU A 92 -10.24 -11.06 9.28
CA LEU A 92 -10.43 -11.47 10.66
C LEU A 92 -10.19 -12.97 10.74
N ASN A 93 -9.39 -13.37 11.73
CA ASN A 93 -9.13 -14.76 12.03
C ASN A 93 -10.24 -15.34 12.91
#